data_AF-K2DD06-F1
#
_entry.id   AF-K2DD06-F1
#
_cell.length_a   1.000
_cell.length_b   1.000
_cell.length_c   1.000
_cell.angle_alpha   90.00
_cell.angle_beta   90.00
_cell.angle_gamma   90.00
#
_symmetry.space_group_name_H-M   'P 1'
#
loop_
_entity.id
_entity.type
_entity.pdbx_description
1 polymer ?
#
loop_
_entity_poly.entity_id
_entity_poly.type
_entity_poly.pdbx_seq_one_letter_code
_entity_poly.pdbx_strand_id
1 'polypeptide(L)'
;MDIFLTELNTFLFPLLVVNFLVGISGFPVISRIFSNFNDKGYAFSHVLSLVIISFFAFVLSSAFGLRSVYIYISFAVWFLINALVFYKTKLPVINNRILLNIFFSQLIFIAFALLWYFVRSHEPEVYSIERFMDFGLIKSLFESPTLPPNDVWLAGNTVNYYYFGHFISYVFLNLMRMNLGPGFFVLVVWIFGVLGMCLYSLGKNLFSFMFPEGRNLVSTIAG
;
A
#
# COMPACT_ATOMS: atom_id res chain seq x y z
N MET A 1 -14.91 24.89 -8.15
CA MET A 1 -14.77 24.45 -6.74
C MET A 1 -15.33 23.03 -6.56
N ASP A 2 -16.45 22.70 -7.22
CA ASP A 2 -17.11 21.39 -7.09
C ASP A 2 -16.31 20.21 -7.65
N ILE A 3 -15.60 20.38 -8.77
CA ILE A 3 -14.78 19.32 -9.37
C ILE A 3 -13.64 18.91 -8.42
N PHE A 4 -12.90 19.90 -7.90
CA PHE A 4 -11.79 19.65 -6.97
C PHE A 4 -12.23 18.95 -5.68
N LEU A 5 -13.36 19.38 -5.10
CA LEU A 5 -13.93 18.73 -3.91
C LEU A 5 -14.39 17.29 -4.21
N THR A 6 -14.91 17.05 -5.42
CA THR A 6 -15.30 15.72 -5.87
C THR A 6 -14.09 14.81 -6.02
N GLU A 7 -13.00 15.29 -6.63
CA GLU A 7 -11.74 14.55 -6.76
C GLU A 7 -11.12 14.23 -5.39
N LEU A 8 -11.09 15.22 -4.48
CA LEU A 8 -10.56 15.04 -3.13
C LEU A 8 -11.31 13.93 -2.37
N ASN A 9 -12.64 13.95 -2.40
CA ASN A 9 -13.48 12.99 -1.69
C ASN A 9 -13.49 11.61 -2.34
N THR A 10 -13.36 11.53 -3.66
CA THR A 10 -13.45 10.27 -4.40
C THR A 10 -12.11 9.54 -4.47
N PHE A 11 -10.99 10.27 -4.48
CA PHE A 11 -9.66 9.71 -4.73
C PHE A 11 -8.72 9.84 -3.54
N LEU A 12 -8.46 11.07 -3.10
CA LEU A 12 -7.42 11.33 -2.10
C LEU A 12 -7.85 10.86 -0.71
N PHE A 13 -9.10 11.10 -0.31
CA PHE A 13 -9.58 10.69 1.00
C PHE A 13 -9.59 9.17 1.19
N PRO A 14 -10.18 8.35 0.28
CA PRO A 14 -10.11 6.89 0.37
C PRO A 14 -8.67 6.37 0.35
N LEU A 15 -7.81 6.95 -0.50
CA LEU A 15 -6.39 6.59 -0.56
C LEU A 15 -5.70 6.77 0.80
N LEU A 16 -5.86 7.95 1.43
CA LEU A 16 -5.24 8.26 2.71
C LEU A 16 -5.74 7.34 3.83
N VAL A 17 -7.06 7.12 3.88
CA VAL A 17 -7.68 6.26 4.90
C VAL A 17 -7.22 4.82 4.73
N VAL A 18 -7.33 4.25 3.53
CA VAL A 18 -6.96 2.84 3.30
C VAL A 18 -5.47 2.64 3.48
N ASN A 19 -4.62 3.54 2.97
CA ASN A 19 -3.17 3.46 3.19
C ASN A 19 -2.84 3.46 4.69
N PHE A 20 -3.43 4.37 5.46
CA PHE A 20 -3.23 4.43 6.91
C PHE A 20 -3.70 3.16 7.63
N LEU A 21 -4.89 2.65 7.29
CA LEU A 21 -5.44 1.41 7.86
C LEU A 21 -4.58 0.19 7.54
N VAL A 22 -4.05 0.09 6.32
CA VAL A 22 -3.12 -0.96 5.93
C VAL A 22 -1.84 -0.84 6.75
N GLY A 23 -1.25 0.35 6.87
CA GLY A 23 -0.03 0.56 7.65
C GLY A 23 -0.20 0.14 9.11
N ILE A 24 -1.25 0.61 9.78
CA ILE A 24 -1.47 0.29 11.19
C ILE A 24 -1.80 -1.19 11.42
N SER A 25 -2.41 -1.87 10.44
CA SER A 25 -2.82 -3.28 10.57
C SER A 25 -1.66 -4.24 10.87
N GLY A 26 -0.45 -3.95 10.35
CA GLY A 26 0.76 -4.77 10.55
C GLY A 26 1.77 -4.19 11.54
N PHE A 27 1.47 -3.04 12.15
CA PHE A 27 2.46 -2.30 12.93
C PHE A 27 3.01 -3.10 14.13
N PRO A 28 2.21 -3.87 14.91
CA PRO A 28 2.72 -4.71 16.00
C PRO A 28 3.82 -5.70 15.60
N VAL A 29 3.58 -6.53 14.58
CA VAL A 29 4.57 -7.52 14.10
C VAL A 29 5.80 -6.82 13.54
N ILE A 30 5.59 -5.77 12.75
CA ILE A 30 6.67 -5.12 11.98
C ILE A 30 7.57 -4.30 12.90
N SER A 31 7.02 -3.70 13.96
CA SER A 31 7.80 -3.04 15.01
C SER A 31 8.79 -3.92 15.74
N ARG A 32 8.55 -5.25 15.74
CA ARG A 32 9.49 -6.23 16.30
C ARG A 32 10.61 -6.55 15.32
N ILE A 33 10.31 -6.62 14.03
CA ILE A 33 11.30 -6.86 12.97
C ILE A 33 12.24 -5.65 12.86
N PHE A 34 11.67 -4.45 12.86
CA PHE A 34 12.40 -3.18 12.75
C PHE A 34 12.54 -2.48 14.11
N SER A 35 12.83 -3.24 15.17
CA SER A 35 12.92 -2.70 16.54
C SER A 35 13.97 -1.61 16.69
N ASN A 36 15.03 -1.66 15.86
CA ASN A 36 16.15 -0.72 15.90
C ASN A 36 15.88 0.55 15.08
N PHE A 37 14.79 0.60 14.32
CA PHE A 37 14.45 1.77 13.52
C PHE A 37 13.74 2.83 14.37
N ASN A 38 13.95 4.10 14.03
CA ASN A 38 13.38 5.26 14.73
C ASN A 38 11.84 5.29 14.63
N ASP A 39 11.29 4.90 13.48
CA ASP A 39 9.84 4.79 13.21
C ASP A 39 9.27 3.40 13.56
N LYS A 40 10.09 2.51 14.13
CA LYS A 40 9.74 1.09 14.38
C LYS A 40 9.21 0.39 13.11
N GLY A 41 9.71 0.76 11.93
CA GLY A 41 9.31 0.15 10.66
C GLY A 41 7.90 0.51 10.20
N TYR A 42 7.30 1.60 10.71
CA TYR A 42 5.98 2.05 10.28
C TYR A 42 5.91 2.27 8.76
N ALA A 43 6.93 2.84 8.12
CA ALA A 43 6.92 3.00 6.66
C ALA A 43 6.75 1.65 5.94
N PHE A 44 7.57 0.66 6.30
CA PHE A 44 7.53 -0.70 5.74
C PHE A 44 6.26 -1.48 6.11
N SER A 45 5.53 -1.03 7.13
CA SER A 45 4.28 -1.67 7.54
C SER A 45 3.21 -1.68 6.46
N HIS A 46 3.19 -0.65 5.61
CA HIS A 46 2.26 -0.53 4.51
C HIS A 46 2.51 -1.61 3.47
N VAL A 47 3.77 -1.77 3.04
CA VAL A 47 4.17 -2.75 2.01
C VAL A 47 3.95 -4.17 2.52
N LEU A 48 4.48 -4.51 3.69
CA LEU A 48 4.41 -5.87 4.22
C LEU A 48 2.98 -6.29 4.55
N SER A 49 2.17 -5.39 5.15
CA SER A 49 0.76 -5.70 5.41
C SER A 49 0.04 -5.99 4.11
N LEU A 50 0.22 -5.15 3.09
CA LEU A 50 -0.48 -5.31 1.83
C LEU A 50 -0.06 -6.59 1.09
N VAL A 51 1.23 -6.95 1.12
CA VAL A 51 1.72 -8.21 0.57
C VAL A 51 1.09 -9.41 1.30
N ILE A 52 1.05 -9.40 2.63
CA ILE A 52 0.50 -10.52 3.42
C ILE A 52 -1.02 -10.65 3.22
N ILE A 53 -1.75 -9.54 3.27
CA ILE A 53 -3.20 -9.52 3.02
C ILE A 53 -3.48 -10.04 1.60
N SER A 54 -2.74 -9.56 0.61
CA SER A 54 -2.91 -9.99 -0.78
C SER A 54 -2.53 -11.46 -0.97
N PHE A 55 -1.52 -11.95 -0.27
CA PHE A 55 -1.13 -13.36 -0.33
C PHE A 55 -2.23 -14.27 0.21
N PHE A 56 -2.79 -13.98 1.39
CA PHE A 56 -3.92 -14.76 1.92
C PHE A 56 -5.16 -14.67 1.01
N ALA A 57 -5.44 -13.48 0.48
CA ALA A 57 -6.56 -13.30 -0.44
C ALA A 57 -6.35 -14.07 -1.74
N PHE A 58 -5.12 -14.15 -2.24
CA PHE A 58 -4.74 -14.91 -3.41
C PHE A 58 -4.90 -16.41 -3.19
N VAL A 59 -4.46 -16.94 -2.04
CA VAL A 59 -4.61 -18.36 -1.69
C VAL A 59 -6.08 -18.75 -1.57
N LEU A 60 -6.88 -17.95 -0.86
CA LEU A 60 -8.33 -18.16 -0.76
C LEU A 60 -9.00 -18.08 -2.13
N SER A 61 -8.62 -17.11 -2.95
CA SER A 61 -9.20 -16.93 -4.28
C SER A 61 -8.81 -18.03 -5.26
N SER A 62 -7.61 -18.58 -5.13
CA SER A 62 -7.14 -19.72 -5.92
C SER A 62 -7.86 -21.01 -5.54
N ALA A 63 -8.24 -21.18 -4.27
CA ALA A 63 -8.92 -22.37 -3.78
C ALA A 63 -10.45 -22.34 -3.99
N PHE A 64 -11.08 -21.17 -3.84
CA PHE A 64 -12.54 -21.05 -3.72
C PHE A 64 -13.19 -20.08 -4.72
N GLY A 65 -12.45 -19.71 -5.78
CA GLY A 65 -12.86 -18.74 -6.79
C GLY A 65 -12.53 -17.29 -6.40
N LEU A 66 -12.56 -16.36 -7.35
CA LEU A 66 -12.17 -14.97 -7.12
C LEU A 66 -13.34 -14.16 -6.54
N ARG A 67 -13.22 -13.73 -5.27
CA ARG A 67 -14.24 -12.93 -4.59
C ARG A 67 -13.62 -11.90 -3.67
N SER A 68 -14.17 -10.68 -3.67
CA SER A 68 -13.71 -9.59 -2.80
C SER A 68 -13.87 -9.90 -1.31
N VAL A 69 -14.79 -10.79 -0.91
CA VAL A 69 -14.95 -11.23 0.48
C VAL A 69 -13.65 -11.80 1.07
N TYR A 70 -12.84 -12.50 0.26
CA TYR A 70 -11.59 -13.09 0.72
C TYR A 70 -10.53 -12.03 1.05
N ILE A 71 -10.63 -10.83 0.46
CA ILE A 71 -9.77 -9.70 0.79
C ILE A 71 -10.08 -9.20 2.21
N TYR A 72 -11.35 -9.01 2.54
CA TYR A 72 -11.77 -8.56 3.86
C TYR A 72 -11.49 -9.61 4.94
N ILE A 73 -11.69 -10.90 4.64
CA ILE A 73 -11.30 -12.00 5.53
C ILE A 73 -9.79 -11.97 5.77
N SER A 74 -8.99 -11.81 4.73
CA SER A 74 -7.52 -11.76 4.83
C SER A 74 -7.04 -10.56 5.64
N PHE A 75 -7.66 -9.39 5.45
CA PHE A 75 -7.41 -8.20 6.26
C PHE A 75 -7.75 -8.45 7.73
N ALA A 76 -8.91 -9.03 8.02
CA ALA A 76 -9.35 -9.33 9.38
C ALA A 76 -8.42 -10.33 10.08
N VAL A 77 -7.98 -11.38 9.37
CA VAL A 77 -7.02 -12.36 9.87
C VAL A 77 -5.67 -11.69 10.17
N TRP A 78 -5.15 -10.88 9.24
CA TRP A 78 -3.89 -10.16 9.45
C TRP A 78 -3.96 -9.20 10.65
N PHE A 79 -5.06 -8.46 10.76
CA PHE A 79 -5.32 -7.58 11.89
C PHE A 79 -5.40 -8.36 13.21
N LEU A 80 -6.11 -9.49 13.24
CA LEU A 80 -6.23 -10.34 14.44
C LEU A 80 -4.88 -10.88 14.90
N ILE A 81 -4.04 -11.35 13.97
CA ILE A 81 -2.68 -11.80 14.28
C ILE A 81 -1.90 -10.66 14.97
N ASN A 82 -1.96 -9.45 14.41
CA ASN A 82 -1.28 -8.29 14.98
C ASN A 82 -1.86 -7.85 16.32
N ALA A 83 -3.18 -7.91 16.50
CA ALA A 83 -3.85 -7.63 17.77
C ALA A 83 -3.42 -8.63 18.87
N LEU A 84 -3.30 -9.92 18.54
CA LEU A 84 -2.81 -10.95 19.45
C LEU A 84 -1.33 -10.73 19.82
N VAL A 85 -0.49 -10.36 18.84
CA VAL A 85 0.91 -10.01 19.09
C VAL A 85 1.01 -8.78 20.00
N PHE A 86 0.24 -7.74 19.74
CA PHE A 86 0.16 -6.56 20.59
C PHE A 86 -0.31 -6.92 22.01
N TYR A 87 -1.36 -7.73 22.14
CA TYR A 87 -1.90 -8.14 23.44
C TYR A 87 -0.85 -8.87 24.31
N LYS A 88 -0.10 -9.80 23.70
CA LYS A 88 0.93 -10.59 24.39
C LYS A 88 2.20 -9.82 24.71
N THR A 89 2.59 -8.87 23.86
CA THR A 89 3.92 -8.26 23.90
C THR A 89 3.90 -6.82 24.39
N LYS A 90 2.74 -6.16 24.30
CA LYS A 90 2.56 -4.72 24.56
C LYS A 90 3.47 -3.83 23.71
N LEU A 91 3.93 -4.34 22.56
CA LEU A 91 4.77 -3.63 21.60
C LEU A 91 4.01 -3.35 20.30
N PRO A 92 4.24 -2.18 19.66
CA PRO A 92 5.18 -1.14 20.06
C PRO A 92 4.64 -0.24 21.18
N VAL A 93 5.53 0.23 22.06
CA VAL A 93 5.19 1.28 23.04
C VAL A 93 5.09 2.61 22.29
N ILE A 94 3.87 3.14 22.17
CA ILE A 94 3.63 4.41 21.49
C ILE A 94 4.08 5.56 22.40
N ASN A 95 5.03 6.36 21.92
CA ASN A 95 5.49 7.58 22.58
C ASN A 95 5.48 8.75 21.57
N ASN A 96 5.69 9.98 22.05
CA ASN A 96 5.64 11.17 21.21
C ASN A 96 6.65 11.12 20.03
N ARG A 97 7.81 10.49 20.22
CA ARG A 97 8.81 10.35 19.15
C ARG A 97 8.33 9.43 18.04
N ILE A 98 7.70 8.31 18.38
CA ILE A 98 7.12 7.38 17.39
C ILE A 98 5.95 8.05 16.67
N LEU A 99 5.09 8.78 17.40
CA LEU A 99 3.99 9.54 16.80
C LEU A 99 4.49 10.61 15.82
N LEU A 100 5.55 11.34 16.16
CA LEU A 100 6.20 12.30 15.26
C LEU A 100 6.77 11.60 14.03
N ASN A 101 7.47 10.47 14.19
CA ASN A 101 8.00 9.71 13.06
C ASN A 101 6.89 9.18 12.13
N ILE A 102 5.76 8.72 12.69
CA ILE A 102 4.57 8.30 11.93
C ILE A 102 4.00 9.50 11.16
N PHE A 103 3.86 10.64 11.83
CA PHE A 103 3.35 11.86 11.23
C PHE A 103 4.23 12.34 10.05
N PHE A 104 5.56 12.41 10.24
CA PHE A 104 6.48 12.76 9.15
C PHE A 104 6.45 11.73 8.02
N SER A 105 6.35 10.43 8.33
CA SER A 105 6.21 9.40 7.30
C SER A 105 4.95 9.61 6.45
N GLN A 106 3.83 9.98 7.08
CA GLN A 106 2.59 10.30 6.37
C GLN A 106 2.69 11.61 5.58
N LEU A 107 3.37 12.63 6.09
CA LEU A 107 3.64 13.85 5.32
C LEU A 107 4.48 13.56 4.07
N ILE A 108 5.51 12.71 4.18
CA ILE A 108 6.32 12.28 3.03
C ILE A 108 5.47 11.48 2.04
N PHE A 109 4.63 10.56 2.52
CA PHE A 109 3.68 9.85 1.67
C PHE A 109 2.78 10.81 0.89
N ILE A 110 2.16 11.78 1.57
CA ILE A 110 1.30 12.79 0.96
C ILE A 110 2.07 13.63 -0.07
N ALA A 111 3.27 14.11 0.28
CA ALA A 111 4.07 14.94 -0.61
C ALA A 111 4.43 14.22 -1.92
N PHE A 112 4.88 12.96 -1.82
CA PHE A 112 5.22 12.15 -3.00
C PHE A 112 3.97 11.74 -3.78
N ALA A 113 2.88 11.39 -3.11
CA ALA A 113 1.61 11.10 -3.76
C ALA A 113 1.09 12.32 -4.55
N LEU A 114 1.10 13.52 -3.95
CA LEU A 114 0.67 14.75 -4.62
C LEU A 114 1.61 15.14 -5.77
N LEU A 115 2.92 14.94 -5.61
CA LEU A 115 3.88 15.15 -6.69
C LEU A 115 3.54 14.25 -7.89
N TRP A 116 3.31 12.96 -7.64
CA TRP A 116 3.02 12.02 -8.73
C TRP A 116 1.61 12.20 -9.30
N TYR A 117 0.65 12.61 -8.47
CA TYR A 117 -0.68 13.04 -8.91
C TYR A 117 -0.57 14.18 -9.92
N PHE A 118 0.20 15.22 -9.59
CA PHE A 118 0.43 16.37 -10.47
C PHE A 118 1.13 15.96 -11.77
N VAL A 119 2.13 15.09 -11.71
CA VAL A 119 2.80 14.59 -12.93
C VAL A 119 1.81 13.81 -13.80
N ARG A 120 1.08 12.87 -13.22
CA ARG A 120 0.17 11.99 -13.98
C ARG A 120 -1.09 12.72 -14.47
N SER A 121 -1.54 13.78 -13.82
CA SER A 121 -2.74 14.52 -14.23
C SER A 121 -2.59 15.18 -15.61
N HIS A 122 -1.37 15.35 -16.10
CA HIS A 122 -1.09 15.89 -17.44
C HIS A 122 -1.22 14.86 -18.57
N GLU A 123 -1.24 13.56 -18.25
CA GLU A 123 -1.36 12.48 -19.23
C GLU A 123 -2.20 11.33 -18.65
N PRO A 124 -3.47 11.55 -18.25
CA PRO A 124 -4.25 10.57 -17.49
C PRO A 124 -4.60 9.30 -18.29
N GLU A 125 -4.42 9.32 -19.60
CA GLU A 125 -4.75 8.24 -20.51
C GLU A 125 -3.95 6.96 -20.23
N VAL A 126 -4.61 5.82 -20.39
CA VAL A 126 -3.97 4.49 -20.38
C VAL A 126 -3.47 4.23 -21.80
N TYR A 127 -2.46 4.99 -22.20
CA TYR A 127 -1.87 4.93 -23.54
C TYR A 127 -0.41 4.49 -23.46
N SER A 128 -0.16 3.23 -23.79
CA SER A 128 1.13 2.61 -24.16
C SER A 128 0.97 1.10 -24.05
N ILE A 129 1.89 0.34 -24.65
CA ILE A 129 1.82 -1.13 -24.63
C ILE A 129 1.84 -1.67 -23.18
N GLU A 130 2.77 -1.18 -22.35
CA GLU A 130 2.90 -1.62 -20.95
C GLU A 130 1.72 -1.17 -20.08
N ARG A 131 1.31 0.10 -20.18
CA ARG A 131 0.18 0.62 -19.38
C ARG A 131 -1.13 -0.08 -19.74
N PHE A 132 -1.35 -0.34 -21.03
CA PHE A 132 -2.52 -1.07 -21.49
C PHE A 132 -2.52 -2.52 -20.98
N MET A 133 -1.37 -3.20 -21.03
CA MET A 133 -1.23 -4.54 -20.48
C MET A 133 -1.53 -4.58 -18.98
N ASP A 134 -0.94 -3.68 -18.19
CA ASP A 134 -1.15 -3.62 -16.73
C ASP A 134 -2.61 -3.35 -16.37
N PHE A 135 -3.23 -2.38 -17.06
CA PHE A 135 -4.65 -2.08 -16.89
C PHE A 135 -5.51 -3.29 -17.25
N GLY A 136 -5.21 -3.94 -18.37
CA GLY A 136 -5.89 -5.14 -18.82
C GLY A 136 -5.83 -6.27 -17.80
N LEU A 137 -4.63 -6.56 -17.25
CA LEU A 137 -4.46 -7.62 -16.25
C LEU A 137 -5.29 -7.36 -14.99
N ILE A 138 -5.32 -6.12 -14.51
CA ILE A 138 -6.16 -5.74 -13.36
C ILE A 138 -7.65 -5.82 -13.75
N LYS A 139 -8.03 -5.40 -14.97
CA LYS A 139 -9.39 -5.53 -15.48
C LYS A 139 -9.85 -6.97 -15.50
N SER A 140 -9.03 -7.89 -15.99
CA SER A 140 -9.32 -9.32 -15.98
C SER A 140 -9.55 -9.85 -14.56
N LEU A 141 -8.85 -9.33 -13.54
CA LEU A 141 -9.11 -9.70 -12.13
C LEU A 141 -10.47 -9.19 -11.61
N PHE A 142 -10.99 -8.07 -12.13
CA PHE A 142 -12.35 -7.63 -11.78
C PHE A 142 -13.44 -8.41 -12.52
N GLU A 143 -13.15 -8.94 -13.71
CA GLU A 143 -14.13 -9.58 -14.58
C GLU A 143 -14.13 -11.11 -14.50
N SER A 144 -13.06 -11.73 -14.00
CA SER A 144 -12.93 -13.19 -13.92
C SER A 144 -13.53 -13.76 -12.64
N PRO A 145 -14.25 -14.90 -12.70
CA PRO A 145 -14.81 -15.56 -11.52
C PRO A 145 -13.80 -16.43 -10.75
N THR A 146 -12.63 -16.72 -11.34
CA THR A 146 -11.61 -17.65 -10.81
C THR A 146 -10.20 -17.14 -11.09
N LEU A 147 -9.21 -17.74 -10.43
CA LEU A 147 -7.79 -17.60 -10.76
C LEU A 147 -7.28 -18.88 -11.45
N PRO A 148 -6.37 -18.79 -12.43
CA PRO A 148 -5.87 -17.55 -13.06
C PRO A 148 -6.98 -16.81 -13.84
N PRO A 149 -6.89 -15.47 -13.98
CA PRO A 149 -7.91 -14.69 -14.66
C PRO A 149 -7.86 -14.89 -16.19
N ASN A 150 -8.90 -14.45 -16.88
CA ASN A 150 -8.98 -14.50 -18.35
C ASN A 150 -7.86 -13.69 -19.00
N ASP A 151 -7.26 -14.24 -20.05
CA ASP A 151 -6.22 -13.59 -20.83
C ASP A 151 -6.78 -12.40 -21.62
N VAL A 152 -6.07 -11.27 -21.58
CA VAL A 152 -6.49 -10.02 -22.23
C VAL A 152 -6.21 -10.00 -23.73
N TRP A 153 -5.28 -10.85 -24.18
CA TRP A 153 -4.83 -10.95 -25.57
C TRP A 153 -5.39 -12.18 -26.28
N LEU A 154 -5.67 -13.25 -25.54
CA LEU A 154 -6.12 -14.53 -26.09
C LEU A 154 -7.47 -14.97 -25.49
N ALA A 155 -8.56 -14.58 -26.16
CA ALA A 155 -9.92 -14.92 -25.73
C ALA A 155 -10.11 -16.43 -25.48
N GLY A 156 -10.83 -16.76 -24.42
CA GLY A 156 -11.12 -18.14 -24.01
C GLY A 156 -9.97 -18.86 -23.30
N ASN A 157 -8.81 -18.20 -23.12
CA ASN A 157 -7.67 -18.73 -22.38
C ASN A 157 -7.44 -17.95 -21.08
N THR A 158 -6.61 -18.51 -20.20
CA THR A 158 -6.19 -17.87 -18.94
C THR A 158 -4.83 -17.21 -19.08
N VAL A 159 -4.60 -16.14 -18.32
CA VAL A 159 -3.30 -15.45 -18.27
C VAL A 159 -2.17 -16.42 -17.92
N ASN A 160 -1.15 -16.49 -18.76
CA ASN A 160 0.10 -17.20 -18.49
C ASN A 160 1.27 -16.20 -18.28
N TYR A 161 1.10 -15.33 -17.30
CA TYR A 161 2.05 -14.29 -16.92
C TYR A 161 2.06 -14.11 -15.40
N TYR A 162 3.14 -13.58 -14.83
CA TYR A 162 3.16 -13.26 -13.40
C TYR A 162 2.29 -12.02 -13.12
N TYR A 163 1.16 -12.21 -12.43
CA TYR A 163 0.20 -11.13 -12.15
C TYR A 163 0.01 -10.82 -10.67
N PHE A 164 0.84 -11.33 -9.76
CA PHE A 164 0.63 -11.09 -8.32
C PHE A 164 0.79 -9.62 -7.93
N GLY A 165 1.64 -8.85 -8.63
CA GLY A 165 1.69 -7.39 -8.49
C GLY A 165 0.35 -6.73 -8.86
N HIS A 166 -0.24 -7.12 -9.99
CA HIS A 166 -1.58 -6.69 -10.41
C HIS A 166 -2.68 -7.16 -9.45
N PHE A 167 -2.48 -8.32 -8.80
CA PHE A 167 -3.37 -8.81 -7.76
C PHE A 167 -3.31 -7.94 -6.49
N ILE A 168 -2.13 -7.48 -6.07
CA ILE A 168 -1.99 -6.49 -4.98
C ILE A 168 -2.74 -5.20 -5.34
N SER A 169 -2.63 -4.74 -6.58
CA SER A 169 -3.40 -3.59 -7.09
C SER A 169 -4.91 -3.83 -7.04
N TYR A 170 -5.40 -4.99 -7.48
CA TYR A 170 -6.80 -5.39 -7.35
C TYR A 170 -7.27 -5.39 -5.88
N VAL A 171 -6.46 -5.95 -4.97
CA VAL A 171 -6.73 -5.97 -3.53
C VAL A 171 -6.87 -4.55 -2.98
N PHE A 172 -5.93 -3.66 -3.30
CA PHE A 172 -5.93 -2.28 -2.82
C PHE A 172 -7.14 -1.50 -3.33
N LEU A 173 -7.50 -1.65 -4.62
CA LEU A 173 -8.70 -1.02 -5.20
C LEU A 173 -9.99 -1.50 -4.54
N ASN A 174 -10.11 -2.79 -4.22
CA ASN A 174 -11.26 -3.33 -3.51
C ASN A 174 -11.36 -2.81 -2.07
N LEU A 175 -10.24 -2.63 -1.37
CA LEU A 175 -10.21 -2.00 -0.05
C LEU A 175 -10.68 -0.53 -0.11
N MET A 176 -10.29 0.21 -1.16
CA MET A 176 -10.77 1.58 -1.41
C MET A 176 -12.21 1.63 -1.95
N ARG A 177 -12.79 0.49 -2.34
CA ARG A 177 -14.08 0.39 -3.05
C ARG A 177 -14.12 1.27 -4.31
N MET A 178 -13.02 1.28 -5.05
CA MET A 178 -12.85 2.09 -6.25
C MET A 178 -12.98 1.27 -7.53
N ASN A 179 -13.62 1.86 -8.53
CA ASN A 179 -13.66 1.30 -9.88
C ASN A 179 -12.29 1.40 -10.56
N LEU A 180 -12.00 0.47 -11.46
CA LEU A 180 -10.69 0.35 -12.09
C LEU A 180 -10.27 1.58 -12.90
N GLY A 181 -11.18 2.20 -13.67
CA GLY A 181 -10.86 3.35 -14.54
C GLY A 181 -10.05 4.44 -13.83
N PRO A 182 -10.65 5.14 -12.84
CA PRO A 182 -9.91 6.11 -12.03
C PRO A 182 -8.94 5.45 -11.04
N GLY A 183 -9.24 4.23 -10.59
CA GLY A 183 -8.41 3.49 -9.64
C GLY A 183 -6.99 3.22 -10.16
N PHE A 184 -6.83 2.93 -11.45
CA PHE A 184 -5.53 2.68 -12.05
C PHE A 184 -4.58 3.87 -11.89
N PHE A 185 -5.08 5.08 -12.08
CA PHE A 185 -4.31 6.30 -11.84
C PHE A 185 -3.91 6.43 -10.36
N VAL A 186 -4.86 6.20 -9.44
CA VAL A 186 -4.62 6.26 -7.99
C VAL A 186 -3.59 5.23 -7.53
N LEU A 187 -3.54 4.05 -8.16
CA LEU A 187 -2.53 3.04 -7.83
C LEU A 187 -1.11 3.52 -8.09
N VAL A 188 -0.86 4.21 -9.20
CA VAL A 188 0.49 4.71 -9.51
C VAL A 188 0.88 5.81 -8.52
N VAL A 189 -0.06 6.70 -8.18
CA VAL A 189 0.11 7.73 -7.14
C VAL A 189 0.44 7.11 -5.79
N TRP A 190 -0.31 6.07 -5.41
CA TRP A 190 -0.10 5.33 -4.17
C TRP A 190 1.27 4.66 -4.11
N ILE A 191 1.69 3.95 -5.17
CA ILE A 191 2.99 3.29 -5.24
C ILE A 191 4.12 4.31 -5.05
N PHE A 192 4.05 5.46 -5.71
CA PHE A 192 5.07 6.50 -5.60
C PHE A 192 5.11 7.12 -4.19
N GLY A 193 3.95 7.35 -3.58
CA GLY A 193 3.84 7.80 -2.20
C GLY A 193 4.46 6.82 -1.20
N VAL A 194 4.12 5.53 -1.30
CA VAL A 194 4.67 4.49 -0.40
C VAL A 194 6.17 4.32 -0.60
N LEU A 195 6.65 4.37 -1.86
CA LEU A 195 8.07 4.32 -2.17
C LEU A 195 8.83 5.48 -1.50
N GLY A 196 8.34 6.72 -1.66
CA GLY A 196 8.95 7.90 -1.03
C GLY A 196 9.02 7.78 0.49
N MET A 197 7.94 7.33 1.12
CA MET A 197 7.88 7.08 2.56
C MET A 197 8.89 5.99 3.01
N CYS A 198 9.01 4.89 2.26
CA CYS A 198 9.97 3.83 2.57
C CYS A 198 11.42 4.29 2.39
N LEU A 199 11.73 5.05 1.34
CA LEU A 199 13.06 5.61 1.09
C LEU A 199 13.45 6.62 2.17
N TYR A 200 12.52 7.47 2.61
CA TYR A 200 12.74 8.39 3.72
C TYR A 200 13.08 7.65 5.01
N SER A 201 12.28 6.63 5.39
CA SER A 201 12.53 5.84 6.58
C SER A 201 13.87 5.10 6.49
N LEU A 202 14.16 4.46 5.35
CA LEU A 202 15.43 3.78 5.13
C LEU A 202 16.63 4.74 5.26
N GLY A 203 16.58 5.88 4.56
CA GLY A 203 17.63 6.89 4.59
C GLY A 203 17.88 7.46 5.99
N LYS A 204 16.80 7.85 6.71
CA LYS A 204 16.87 8.35 8.08
C LYS A 204 17.52 7.33 9.02
N ASN A 205 17.15 6.06 8.90
CA ASN A 205 17.68 5.00 9.76
C ASN A 205 19.14 4.64 9.42
N LEU A 206 19.47 4.46 8.13
CA LEU A 206 20.84 4.19 7.69
C LEU A 206 21.80 5.29 8.13
N PHE A 207 21.43 6.56 7.92
CA PHE A 207 22.25 7.68 8.37
C PHE A 207 22.47 7.63 9.89
N SER A 208 21.43 7.33 10.68
CA SER A 208 21.55 7.24 12.15
C SER A 208 22.45 6.10 12.63
N PHE A 209 22.55 5.02 11.84
CA PHE A 209 23.45 3.89 12.11
C PHE A 209 24.90 4.20 11.70
N MET A 210 25.09 4.87 10.57
CA MET A 210 26.41 5.23 10.05
C MET A 210 27.08 6.37 10.84
N PHE A 211 26.30 7.31 11.37
CA PHE A 211 26.82 8.49 12.08
C PHE A 211 26.23 8.61 13.49
N PRO A 212 26.70 7.81 14.47
CA PRO A 212 26.17 7.82 15.84
C PRO A 212 26.31 9.16 16.56
N GLU A 213 27.36 9.93 16.28
CA GLU A 213 27.59 11.27 16.86
C GLU A 213 26.62 12.33 16.29
N GLY A 214 26.18 12.16 15.04
CA GLY A 214 25.17 12.99 14.37
C GLY A 214 23.72 12.62 14.72
N ARG A 215 23.50 11.63 15.59
CA ARG A 215 22.18 11.10 15.91
C ARG A 215 21.24 12.16 16.52
N ASN A 216 21.79 13.12 17.26
CA ASN A 216 21.06 14.29 17.78
C ASN A 216 20.73 15.31 16.67
N LEU A 217 21.54 15.40 15.61
CA LEU A 217 21.29 16.28 14.47
C LEU A 217 20.13 15.74 13.62
N VAL A 218 20.08 14.42 13.41
CA VAL A 218 19.00 13.74 12.67
C VAL A 218 17.66 13.82 13.39
N SER A 219 17.64 13.68 14.72
CA SER A 219 16.40 13.86 15.49
C SER A 219 15.89 15.31 15.46
N THR A 220 16.77 16.27 15.15
CA THR A 220 16.39 17.69 15.11
C THR A 220 15.98 18.13 13.70
N ILE A 221 16.67 17.63 12.66
CA ILE A 221 16.41 18.01 11.25
C ILE A 221 15.26 17.20 10.64
N ALA A 222 15.10 15.93 11.03
CA ALA A 222 14.09 15.04 10.45
C ALA A 222 12.87 14.83 11.37
N GLY A 223 12.78 15.59 12.47
CA GLY A 223 11.75 15.45 13.52
C GLY A 223 12.01 14.34 14.53
#